data_AF-A0A9D3XPH6-F1
#
_entry.id   AF-A0A9D3XPH6-F1
#
_cell.length_a   1.000
_cell.length_b   1.000
_cell.length_c   1.000
_cell.angle_alpha   90.00
_cell.angle_beta   90.00
_cell.angle_gamma   90.00
#
_symmetry.space_group_name_H-M   'P 1'
#
loop_
_entity.id
_entity.type
_entity.pdbx_description
1 polymer ?
#
loop_
_entity_poly.entity_id
_entity_poly.type
_entity_poly.pdbx_seq_one_letter_code
_entity_poly.pdbx_strand_id
1 'polypeptide(L)'
;MELDKDRCIKMNDGNKIPALGFGTYSSDAVQKGKCEEATKVAIEVGFRHIDGAFIYGIEEEVGRAIHEKIADGTVKREDIFYTGKLWSTFHRPELVRSCLEQSLKKLKFDYLDLFIIHNPMSLKAMEACKDAGLVKSIGVSNFNIRQLEMILNKPGLKYKPVLNQVECHPYLNQGKLLAFCKSKDILLEAYSVLGSQRDKNWVDQSTPVLLEDPVLGAIAKKYNRSPALVALRYQLQRGVVVLFKSFTRKRIEENFQVFDFQLSEEDMKTIDGMNKNRPYVHLEHSCWLIQQCCKVSEFSKESRKYCKEMELDKDRCIKMNDGNKIPALGFGTYSPDAVQKSKCEEATKVAIEVGFRHIDGAFVYGIEEEVGRAVHEKIADGTVKREDIFYTGKLWSTFHRPELVRSCLEQSLKKLKFDYLDLFIIHNPMSLKPGTDTLPKDENGKFIFDVVDLRQTWEAMEACKDAGLVKSIGVSNFNIRQLEMILNKPGLKYKPVLNQVECHPYLNQGKLLAFCKSKDILLEAYCVLGSQRDKMW
;
A
#
# COMPACT_ATOMS: atom_id res chain seq x y z
N MET A 1 -23.46 18.61 -16.48
CA MET A 1 -22.61 18.09 -17.55
C MET A 1 -23.53 17.73 -18.70
N GLU A 2 -23.41 18.41 -19.82
CA GLU A 2 -24.21 18.07 -21.00
C GLU A 2 -23.62 16.81 -21.62
N LEU A 3 -24.41 15.75 -21.64
CA LEU A 3 -24.13 14.60 -22.48
C LEU A 3 -24.33 15.03 -23.93
N ASP A 4 -23.46 14.61 -24.84
CA ASP A 4 -23.73 14.81 -26.26
C ASP A 4 -24.92 13.95 -26.72
N LYS A 5 -25.31 14.10 -28.00
CA LYS A 5 -26.43 13.35 -28.59
C LYS A 5 -26.24 11.82 -28.49
N ASP A 6 -24.98 11.39 -28.38
CA ASP A 6 -24.58 9.99 -28.28
C ASP A 6 -24.35 9.54 -26.83
N ARG A 7 -24.78 10.35 -25.85
CA ARG A 7 -24.69 10.09 -24.41
C ARG A 7 -23.24 9.90 -23.94
N CYS A 8 -22.30 10.55 -24.62
CA CYS A 8 -20.88 10.47 -24.35
C CYS A 8 -20.35 11.71 -23.63
N ILE A 9 -19.18 11.55 -23.00
CA ILE A 9 -18.44 12.58 -22.27
C ILE A 9 -17.05 12.68 -22.89
N LYS A 10 -16.59 13.91 -23.14
CA LYS A 10 -15.24 14.16 -23.65
C LYS A 10 -14.20 13.97 -22.53
N MET A 11 -13.14 13.23 -22.85
CA MET A 11 -11.97 13.02 -21.99
C MET A 11 -10.87 14.05 -22.30
N ASN A 12 -9.92 14.21 -21.37
CA ASN A 12 -8.85 15.21 -21.47
C ASN A 12 -7.84 14.95 -22.60
N ASP A 13 -7.87 13.79 -23.22
CA ASP A 13 -7.05 13.44 -24.38
C ASP A 13 -7.78 13.60 -25.72
N GLY A 14 -9.00 14.14 -25.70
CA GLY A 14 -9.83 14.40 -26.88
C GLY A 14 -10.76 13.26 -27.28
N ASN A 15 -10.54 12.04 -26.78
CA ASN A 15 -11.45 10.91 -27.00
C ASN A 15 -12.77 11.11 -26.22
N LYS A 16 -13.77 10.27 -26.52
CA LYS A 16 -15.06 10.28 -25.83
C LYS A 16 -15.33 8.92 -25.18
N ILE A 17 -16.01 8.95 -24.03
CA ILE A 17 -16.45 7.76 -23.29
C ILE A 17 -17.98 7.80 -23.14
N PRO A 18 -18.71 6.70 -23.43
CA PRO A 18 -20.13 6.62 -23.10
C PRO A 18 -20.35 6.73 -21.59
N ALA A 19 -21.28 7.58 -21.16
CA ALA A 19 -21.48 7.91 -19.75
C ALA A 19 -21.99 6.73 -18.91
N LEU A 20 -22.55 5.71 -19.55
CA LEU A 20 -23.08 4.51 -18.93
C LEU A 20 -22.36 3.27 -19.51
N GLY A 21 -21.67 2.53 -18.65
CA GLY A 21 -20.94 1.32 -19.00
C GLY A 21 -21.48 0.07 -18.30
N PHE A 22 -21.28 -1.06 -18.96
CA PHE A 22 -21.68 -2.39 -18.51
C PHE A 22 -20.47 -3.11 -17.91
N GLY A 23 -20.51 -3.34 -16.60
CA GLY A 23 -19.48 -4.08 -15.87
C GLY A 23 -19.62 -5.59 -16.07
N THR A 24 -18.51 -6.26 -16.37
CA THR A 24 -18.50 -7.69 -16.73
C THR A 24 -18.05 -8.63 -15.60
N TYR A 25 -17.66 -8.08 -14.44
CA TYR A 25 -17.20 -8.88 -13.32
C TYR A 25 -18.24 -9.93 -12.86
N SER A 26 -17.78 -11.18 -12.70
CA SER A 26 -18.55 -12.32 -12.20
C SER A 26 -17.80 -12.98 -11.05
N SER A 27 -18.49 -13.44 -10.01
CA SER A 27 -17.89 -14.32 -9.01
C SER A 27 -17.79 -15.75 -9.56
N ASP A 28 -16.85 -16.54 -9.03
CA ASP A 28 -16.62 -17.93 -9.47
C ASP A 28 -17.87 -18.82 -9.37
N ALA A 29 -18.78 -18.48 -8.45
CA ALA A 29 -20.07 -19.16 -8.28
C ALA A 29 -21.03 -18.94 -9.45
N VAL A 30 -20.82 -17.90 -10.25
CA VAL A 30 -21.67 -17.52 -11.39
C VAL A 30 -20.96 -17.92 -12.69
N GLN A 31 -21.02 -19.24 -12.95
CA GLN A 31 -20.73 -20.02 -14.17
C GLN A 31 -20.20 -19.32 -15.43
N LYS A 32 -19.29 -20.06 -16.12
CA LYS A 32 -18.86 -19.84 -17.51
C LYS A 32 -20.06 -19.68 -18.47
N GLY A 33 -20.00 -18.68 -19.36
CA GLY A 33 -20.98 -18.43 -20.44
C GLY A 33 -22.05 -17.37 -20.14
N LYS A 34 -22.34 -17.05 -18.87
CA LYS A 34 -23.34 -16.01 -18.53
C LYS A 34 -22.84 -14.60 -18.84
N CYS A 35 -21.53 -14.38 -18.81
CA CYS A 35 -20.95 -13.08 -19.12
C CYS A 35 -21.07 -12.77 -20.62
N GLU A 36 -20.82 -13.77 -21.47
CA GLU A 36 -20.99 -13.67 -22.91
C GLU A 36 -22.41 -13.23 -23.28
N GLU A 37 -23.43 -13.97 -22.81
CA GLU A 37 -24.83 -13.67 -23.11
C GLU A 37 -25.25 -12.29 -22.57
N ALA A 38 -24.90 -11.97 -21.33
CA ALA A 38 -25.25 -10.66 -20.76
C ALA A 38 -24.59 -9.49 -21.50
N THR A 39 -23.38 -9.70 -22.04
CA THR A 39 -22.70 -8.70 -22.88
C THR A 39 -23.44 -8.51 -24.21
N LYS A 40 -23.89 -9.59 -24.86
CA LYS A 40 -24.70 -9.52 -26.09
C LYS A 40 -25.98 -8.72 -25.83
N VAL A 41 -26.70 -9.05 -24.77
CA VAL A 41 -27.92 -8.35 -24.35
C VAL A 41 -27.64 -6.87 -24.08
N ALA A 42 -26.54 -6.54 -23.40
CA ALA A 42 -26.18 -5.14 -23.16
C ALA A 42 -25.99 -4.38 -24.48
N ILE A 43 -25.28 -4.96 -25.45
CA ILE A 43 -25.05 -4.33 -26.76
C ILE A 43 -26.38 -4.13 -27.52
N GLU A 44 -27.26 -5.13 -27.51
CA GLU A 44 -28.60 -5.07 -28.10
C GLU A 44 -29.46 -3.96 -27.50
N VAL A 45 -29.43 -3.81 -26.17
CA VAL A 45 -30.18 -2.78 -25.44
C VAL A 45 -29.66 -1.37 -25.76
N GLY A 46 -28.40 -1.24 -26.17
CA GLY A 46 -27.80 0.03 -26.57
C GLY A 46 -26.56 0.42 -25.78
N PHE A 47 -26.02 -0.46 -24.94
CA PHE A 47 -24.72 -0.21 -24.29
C PHE A 47 -23.61 -0.18 -25.32
N ARG A 48 -22.72 0.79 -25.17
CA ARG A 48 -21.53 0.95 -26.01
C ARG A 48 -20.25 0.92 -25.19
N HIS A 49 -20.31 1.15 -23.88
CA HIS A 49 -19.17 1.01 -22.99
C HIS A 49 -19.23 -0.34 -22.25
N ILE A 50 -18.22 -1.19 -22.44
CA ILE A 50 -18.05 -2.46 -21.74
C ILE A 50 -16.79 -2.39 -20.87
N ASP A 51 -16.95 -2.64 -19.57
CA ASP A 51 -15.86 -2.62 -18.59
C ASP A 51 -15.45 -4.04 -18.21
N GLY A 52 -14.20 -4.40 -18.53
CA GLY A 52 -13.58 -5.69 -18.22
C GLY A 52 -12.22 -5.53 -17.54
N ALA A 53 -11.57 -6.64 -17.22
CA ALA A 53 -10.23 -6.64 -16.62
C ALA A 53 -9.53 -7.99 -16.81
N PHE A 54 -8.20 -7.97 -16.86
CA PHE A 54 -7.39 -9.18 -16.97
C PHE A 54 -7.72 -10.23 -15.88
N ILE A 55 -7.87 -9.77 -14.63
CA ILE A 55 -8.10 -10.63 -13.47
C ILE A 55 -9.49 -11.26 -13.44
N TYR A 56 -10.47 -10.75 -14.22
CA TYR A 56 -11.81 -11.31 -14.21
C TYR A 56 -11.88 -12.66 -14.92
N GLY A 57 -10.87 -13.02 -15.73
CA GLY A 57 -10.80 -14.32 -16.40
C GLY A 57 -11.86 -14.54 -17.49
N ILE A 58 -12.58 -13.50 -17.91
CA ILE A 58 -13.74 -13.56 -18.82
C ILE A 58 -13.52 -12.80 -20.14
N GLU A 59 -12.31 -12.29 -20.39
CA GLU A 59 -12.02 -11.48 -21.59
C GLU A 59 -12.31 -12.22 -22.90
N GLU A 60 -12.13 -13.54 -22.95
CA GLU A 60 -12.49 -14.34 -24.13
C GLU A 60 -14.00 -14.41 -24.37
N GLU A 61 -14.82 -14.51 -23.31
CA GLU A 61 -16.28 -14.50 -23.39
C GLU A 61 -16.78 -13.14 -23.90
N VAL A 62 -16.24 -12.06 -23.35
CA VAL A 62 -16.61 -10.70 -23.76
C VAL A 62 -16.16 -10.41 -25.19
N GLY A 63 -14.96 -10.87 -25.59
CA GLY A 63 -14.48 -10.79 -26.96
C GLY A 63 -15.42 -11.48 -27.94
N ARG A 64 -15.84 -12.73 -27.66
CA ARG A 64 -16.81 -13.46 -28.50
C ARG A 64 -18.13 -12.73 -28.63
N ALA A 65 -18.70 -12.24 -27.52
CA ALA A 65 -19.95 -11.48 -27.54
C ALA A 65 -19.87 -10.25 -28.45
N ILE A 66 -18.79 -9.47 -28.34
CA ILE A 66 -18.60 -8.26 -29.14
C ILE A 66 -18.39 -8.62 -30.62
N HIS A 67 -17.57 -9.63 -30.94
CA HIS A 67 -17.36 -10.08 -32.31
C HIS A 67 -18.63 -10.60 -32.97
N GLU A 68 -19.48 -11.30 -32.23
CA GLU A 68 -20.78 -11.75 -32.75
C GLU A 68 -21.70 -10.57 -33.10
N LYS A 69 -21.74 -9.54 -32.24
CA LYS A 69 -22.51 -8.31 -32.50
C LYS A 69 -21.92 -7.40 -33.57
N ILE A 70 -20.65 -7.59 -33.89
CA ILE A 70 -20.03 -6.99 -35.08
C ILE A 70 -20.42 -7.80 -36.33
N ALA A 71 -20.35 -9.12 -36.25
CA ALA A 71 -20.65 -10.01 -37.38
C ALA A 71 -22.13 -9.96 -37.82
N ASP A 72 -23.06 -9.79 -36.88
CA ASP A 72 -24.49 -9.64 -37.18
C ASP A 72 -24.90 -8.21 -37.60
N GLY A 73 -23.95 -7.27 -37.57
CA GLY A 73 -24.16 -5.88 -37.97
C GLY A 73 -24.82 -4.99 -36.92
N THR A 74 -25.02 -5.46 -35.68
CA THR A 74 -25.60 -4.65 -34.59
C THR A 74 -24.73 -3.44 -34.23
N VAL A 75 -23.41 -3.60 -34.26
CA VAL A 75 -22.41 -2.54 -33.97
C VAL A 75 -21.17 -2.70 -34.83
N LYS A 76 -20.37 -1.64 -34.94
CA LYS A 76 -18.99 -1.71 -35.43
C LYS A 76 -18.00 -1.69 -34.27
N ARG A 77 -16.72 -2.02 -34.51
CA ARG A 77 -15.70 -1.98 -33.46
C ARG A 77 -15.56 -0.56 -32.89
N GLU A 78 -15.62 0.47 -33.74
CA GLU A 78 -15.56 1.88 -33.36
C GLU A 78 -16.76 2.36 -32.54
N ASP A 79 -17.90 1.65 -32.57
CA ASP A 79 -19.05 1.96 -31.73
C ASP A 79 -18.87 1.45 -30.29
N ILE A 80 -17.97 0.48 -30.07
CA ILE A 80 -17.71 -0.11 -28.76
C ILE A 80 -16.52 0.60 -28.09
N PHE A 81 -16.74 1.07 -26.87
CA PHE A 81 -15.71 1.51 -25.95
C PHE A 81 -15.40 0.38 -24.97
N TYR A 82 -14.27 -0.31 -25.15
CA TYR A 82 -13.85 -1.36 -24.22
C TYR A 82 -12.77 -0.86 -23.26
N THR A 83 -13.01 -1.06 -21.97
CA THR A 83 -12.07 -0.78 -20.88
C THR A 83 -11.43 -2.07 -20.39
N GLY A 84 -10.10 -2.15 -20.47
CA GLY A 84 -9.29 -3.19 -19.83
C GLY A 84 -8.49 -2.66 -18.64
N LYS A 85 -8.02 -3.54 -17.76
CA LYS A 85 -7.26 -3.16 -16.55
C LYS A 85 -5.98 -3.95 -16.37
N LEU A 86 -4.88 -3.24 -16.10
CA LEU A 86 -3.59 -3.79 -15.73
C LEU A 86 -3.66 -4.37 -14.32
N TRP A 87 -3.49 -5.69 -14.18
CA TRP A 87 -3.48 -6.34 -12.88
C TRP A 87 -2.18 -6.11 -12.11
N SER A 88 -2.28 -6.09 -10.79
CA SER A 88 -1.20 -5.75 -9.85
C SER A 88 0.12 -6.50 -10.06
N THR A 89 0.07 -7.75 -10.53
CA THR A 89 1.26 -8.57 -10.79
C THR A 89 2.07 -8.12 -12.02
N PHE A 90 1.51 -7.25 -12.87
CA PHE A 90 2.14 -6.75 -14.10
C PHE A 90 2.62 -5.29 -13.98
N HIS A 91 2.69 -4.73 -12.77
CA HIS A 91 3.09 -3.33 -12.55
C HIS A 91 4.57 -3.01 -12.81
N ARG A 92 5.42 -4.03 -12.98
CA ARG A 92 6.79 -3.79 -13.43
C ARG A 92 6.76 -3.21 -14.85
N PRO A 93 7.52 -2.13 -15.16
CA PRO A 93 7.45 -1.45 -16.44
C PRO A 93 7.53 -2.37 -17.67
N GLU A 94 8.43 -3.34 -17.63
CA GLU A 94 8.66 -4.34 -18.67
C GLU A 94 7.48 -5.32 -18.87
N LEU A 95 6.62 -5.48 -17.87
CA LEU A 95 5.47 -6.41 -17.91
C LEU A 95 4.17 -5.75 -18.37
N VAL A 96 4.05 -4.42 -18.30
CA VAL A 96 2.81 -3.70 -18.60
C VAL A 96 2.31 -3.99 -20.01
N ARG A 97 3.19 -3.90 -21.01
CA ARG A 97 2.85 -4.19 -22.41
C ARG A 97 2.41 -5.64 -22.59
N SER A 98 3.11 -6.58 -21.93
CA SER A 98 2.77 -8.00 -22.02
C SER A 98 1.37 -8.32 -21.46
N CYS A 99 0.93 -7.62 -20.40
CA CYS A 99 -0.44 -7.75 -19.88
C CYS A 99 -1.47 -7.26 -20.91
N LEU A 100 -1.22 -6.10 -21.52
CA LEU A 100 -2.10 -5.52 -22.53
C LEU A 100 -2.21 -6.43 -23.76
N GLU A 101 -1.09 -6.92 -24.28
CA GLU A 101 -1.07 -7.83 -25.43
C GLU A 101 -1.79 -9.16 -25.14
N GLN A 102 -1.71 -9.67 -23.90
CA GLN A 102 -2.49 -10.83 -23.47
C GLN A 102 -3.99 -10.55 -23.47
N SER A 103 -4.43 -9.41 -22.93
CA SER A 103 -5.84 -8.98 -22.99
C SER A 103 -6.32 -8.84 -24.44
N LEU A 104 -5.55 -8.15 -25.30
CA LEU A 104 -5.85 -7.99 -26.73
C LEU A 104 -6.00 -9.34 -27.43
N LYS A 105 -5.10 -10.29 -27.15
CA LYS A 105 -5.16 -11.66 -27.70
C LYS A 105 -6.42 -12.41 -27.26
N LYS A 106 -6.78 -12.34 -25.97
CA LYS A 106 -8.00 -12.98 -25.44
C LYS A 106 -9.27 -12.39 -26.04
N LEU A 107 -9.33 -11.06 -26.13
CA LEU A 107 -10.45 -10.33 -26.73
C LEU A 107 -10.50 -10.46 -28.26
N LYS A 108 -9.36 -10.81 -28.88
CA LYS A 108 -9.12 -10.72 -30.33
C LYS A 108 -9.36 -9.30 -30.86
N PHE A 109 -8.81 -8.30 -30.17
CA PHE A 109 -8.86 -6.89 -30.57
C PHE A 109 -7.48 -6.41 -31.01
N ASP A 110 -7.47 -5.43 -31.91
CA ASP A 110 -6.24 -4.72 -32.30
C ASP A 110 -5.84 -3.64 -31.29
N TYR A 111 -6.83 -3.07 -30.58
CA TYR A 111 -6.62 -2.02 -29.57
C TYR A 111 -7.70 -2.05 -28.48
N LEU A 112 -7.40 -1.46 -27.32
CA LEU A 112 -8.39 -1.10 -26.28
C LEU A 112 -8.73 0.39 -26.35
N ASP A 113 -9.98 0.77 -26.05
CA ASP A 113 -10.36 2.19 -26.01
C ASP A 113 -9.82 2.86 -24.74
N LEU A 114 -9.79 2.11 -23.64
CA LEU A 114 -9.20 2.52 -22.37
C LEU A 114 -8.42 1.38 -21.70
N PHE A 115 -7.23 1.69 -21.23
CA PHE A 115 -6.44 0.80 -20.36
C PHE A 115 -6.08 1.53 -19.07
N ILE A 116 -6.55 1.00 -17.95
CA ILE A 116 -6.35 1.61 -16.62
C ILE A 116 -5.50 0.73 -15.71
N ILE A 117 -4.76 1.35 -14.81
CA ILE A 117 -4.12 0.63 -13.70
C ILE A 117 -5.20 0.20 -12.70
N HIS A 118 -5.34 -1.10 -12.46
CA HIS A 118 -6.46 -1.62 -11.65
C HIS A 118 -6.34 -1.23 -10.17
N ASN A 119 -5.13 -1.23 -9.61
CA ASN A 119 -4.86 -0.83 -8.23
C ASN A 119 -3.51 -0.09 -8.14
N PRO A 120 -3.33 0.85 -7.21
CA PRO A 120 -2.11 1.66 -7.17
C PRO A 120 -0.89 0.88 -6.64
N MET A 121 0.03 0.43 -7.51
CA MET A 121 1.40 0.06 -7.06
C MET A 121 2.59 0.57 -7.91
N SER A 122 2.44 0.96 -9.20
CA SER A 122 3.50 1.62 -10.00
C SER A 122 2.97 2.20 -11.32
N LEU A 123 3.61 3.23 -11.92
CA LEU A 123 3.03 4.03 -13.01
C LEU A 123 3.93 4.38 -14.22
N LYS A 124 4.99 3.62 -14.50
CA LYS A 124 6.00 4.07 -15.47
C LYS A 124 5.80 3.65 -16.95
N ALA A 125 4.94 2.68 -17.28
CA ALA A 125 4.93 2.08 -18.63
C ALA A 125 3.61 2.15 -19.44
N MET A 126 2.55 2.79 -18.93
CA MET A 126 1.28 2.90 -19.67
C MET A 126 1.37 3.84 -20.89
N GLU A 127 2.18 4.90 -20.81
CA GLU A 127 2.33 5.91 -21.87
C GLU A 127 2.88 5.28 -23.17
N ALA A 128 3.83 4.35 -23.06
CA ALA A 128 4.40 3.64 -24.21
C ALA A 128 3.37 2.74 -24.93
N CYS A 129 2.39 2.19 -24.19
CA CYS A 129 1.32 1.40 -24.80
C CYS A 129 0.39 2.27 -25.65
N LYS A 130 0.12 3.51 -25.18
CA LYS A 130 -0.66 4.50 -25.94
C LYS A 130 0.12 4.97 -27.18
N ASP A 131 1.41 5.27 -27.02
CA ASP A 131 2.29 5.64 -28.15
C ASP A 131 2.37 4.57 -29.23
N ALA A 132 2.33 3.29 -28.84
CA ALA A 132 2.34 2.16 -29.76
C ALA A 132 0.98 1.91 -30.45
N GLY A 133 -0.07 2.67 -30.13
CA GLY A 133 -1.41 2.50 -30.71
C GLY A 133 -2.19 1.29 -30.17
N LEU A 134 -1.67 0.57 -29.17
CA LEU A 134 -2.35 -0.59 -28.56
C LEU A 134 -3.53 -0.17 -27.67
N VAL A 135 -3.57 1.09 -27.27
CA VAL A 135 -4.66 1.68 -26.50
C VAL A 135 -4.88 3.14 -26.88
N LYS A 136 -6.14 3.58 -26.99
CA LYS A 136 -6.49 4.97 -27.31
C LYS A 136 -6.31 5.92 -26.11
N SER A 137 -6.75 5.49 -24.93
CA SER A 137 -6.77 6.31 -23.71
C SER A 137 -6.18 5.54 -22.52
N ILE A 138 -5.53 6.23 -21.59
CA ILE A 138 -4.98 5.61 -20.38
C ILE A 138 -5.48 6.31 -19.12
N GLY A 139 -5.73 5.54 -18.07
CA GLY A 139 -6.27 6.04 -16.82
C GLY A 139 -5.85 5.21 -15.61
N VAL A 140 -6.56 5.39 -14.50
CA VAL A 140 -6.28 4.68 -13.24
C VAL A 140 -7.56 4.22 -12.56
N SER A 141 -7.44 3.32 -11.60
CA SER A 141 -8.53 2.82 -10.77
C SER A 141 -8.06 2.65 -9.33
N ASN A 142 -8.91 3.00 -8.37
CA ASN A 142 -8.63 2.96 -6.94
C ASN A 142 -7.54 3.94 -6.46
N PHE A 143 -7.34 5.06 -7.17
CA PHE A 143 -6.35 6.07 -6.78
C PHE A 143 -6.99 7.13 -5.87
N ASN A 144 -6.33 7.42 -4.74
CA ASN A 144 -6.68 8.58 -3.92
C ASN A 144 -6.03 9.87 -4.46
N ILE A 145 -6.41 11.03 -3.89
CA ILE A 145 -5.91 12.35 -4.30
C ILE A 145 -4.38 12.40 -4.34
N ARG A 146 -3.71 11.93 -3.27
CA ARG A 146 -2.25 11.95 -3.17
C ARG A 146 -1.60 11.11 -4.28
N GLN A 147 -2.17 9.96 -4.61
CA GLN A 147 -1.64 9.10 -5.68
C GLN A 147 -1.87 9.73 -7.05
N LEU A 148 -3.01 10.38 -7.30
CA LEU A 148 -3.24 11.15 -8.53
C LEU A 148 -2.25 12.32 -8.64
N GLU A 149 -2.00 13.07 -7.56
CA GLU A 149 -1.01 14.14 -7.52
C GLU A 149 0.40 13.63 -7.84
N MET A 150 0.76 12.44 -7.36
CA MET A 150 2.04 11.82 -7.71
C MET A 150 2.18 11.56 -9.22
N ILE A 151 1.10 11.21 -9.91
CA ILE A 151 1.11 11.05 -11.38
C ILE A 151 1.21 12.41 -12.04
N LEU A 152 0.34 13.34 -11.65
CA LEU A 152 0.24 14.66 -12.27
C LEU A 152 1.52 15.48 -12.11
N ASN A 153 2.27 15.26 -11.03
CA ASN A 153 3.54 15.92 -10.75
C ASN A 153 4.77 15.12 -11.25
N LYS A 154 4.57 14.00 -11.96
CA LYS A 154 5.68 13.23 -12.54
C LYS A 154 6.45 14.12 -13.55
N PRO A 155 7.78 14.30 -13.37
CA PRO A 155 8.59 15.01 -14.37
C PRO A 155 8.50 14.32 -15.74
N GLY A 156 8.24 15.11 -16.78
CA GLY A 156 8.09 14.58 -18.14
C GLY A 156 6.82 13.77 -18.38
N LEU A 157 5.76 13.96 -17.59
CA LEU A 157 4.45 13.37 -17.87
C LEU A 157 3.99 13.74 -19.28
N LYS A 158 3.73 12.73 -20.12
CA LYS A 158 3.27 12.89 -21.49
C LYS A 158 1.75 12.85 -21.58
N TYR A 159 1.12 11.94 -20.86
CA TYR A 159 -0.34 11.78 -20.86
C TYR A 159 -0.90 11.78 -19.43
N LYS A 160 -1.79 12.73 -19.16
CA LYS A 160 -2.58 12.72 -17.92
C LYS A 160 -3.54 11.51 -17.94
N PRO A 161 -3.85 10.91 -16.78
CA PRO A 161 -4.92 9.92 -16.72
C PRO A 161 -6.23 10.58 -17.14
N VAL A 162 -6.95 9.94 -18.06
CA VAL A 162 -8.24 10.46 -18.56
C VAL A 162 -9.36 10.32 -17.52
N LEU A 163 -9.26 9.27 -16.69
CA LEU A 163 -10.22 8.98 -15.64
C LEU A 163 -9.59 8.27 -14.44
N ASN A 164 -10.32 8.32 -13.32
CA ASN A 164 -10.09 7.51 -12.13
C ASN A 164 -11.35 6.71 -11.78
N GLN A 165 -11.29 5.38 -11.95
CA GLN A 165 -12.38 4.47 -11.66
C GLN A 165 -12.36 4.06 -10.18
N VAL A 166 -13.40 4.38 -9.40
CA VAL A 166 -13.44 4.16 -7.94
C VAL A 166 -14.81 3.71 -7.45
N GLU A 167 -14.86 3.15 -6.24
CA GLU A 167 -16.13 2.89 -5.57
C GLU A 167 -16.85 4.21 -5.34
N CYS A 168 -18.05 4.34 -5.89
CA CYS A 168 -18.85 5.55 -5.73
C CYS A 168 -20.35 5.26 -5.81
N HIS A 169 -21.05 5.55 -4.72
CA HIS A 169 -22.50 5.35 -4.54
C HIS A 169 -23.00 6.30 -3.44
N PRO A 170 -24.31 6.45 -3.17
CA PRO A 170 -24.82 7.39 -2.17
C PRO A 170 -24.16 7.29 -0.78
N TYR A 171 -23.85 6.09 -0.28
CA TYR A 171 -23.12 5.92 1.00
C TYR A 171 -21.62 6.27 0.98
N LEU A 172 -21.01 6.37 -0.20
CA LEU A 172 -19.62 6.76 -0.42
C LEU A 172 -19.57 7.61 -1.71
N ASN A 173 -20.04 8.84 -1.62
CA ASN A 173 -20.34 9.64 -2.81
C ASN A 173 -19.11 10.28 -3.48
N GLN A 174 -17.92 10.08 -2.90
CA GLN A 174 -16.62 10.58 -3.36
C GLN A 174 -16.56 12.10 -3.57
N GLY A 175 -17.34 12.90 -2.83
CA GLY A 175 -17.47 14.35 -3.10
C GLY A 175 -16.12 15.10 -3.22
N LYS A 176 -15.17 14.83 -2.30
CA LYS A 176 -13.83 15.44 -2.32
C LYS A 176 -12.99 14.98 -3.52
N LEU A 177 -12.99 13.67 -3.81
CA LEU A 177 -12.23 13.10 -4.93
C LEU A 177 -12.82 13.55 -6.28
N LEU A 178 -14.15 13.60 -6.39
CA LEU A 178 -14.85 14.11 -7.57
C LEU A 178 -14.47 15.57 -7.85
N ALA A 179 -14.48 16.43 -6.82
CA ALA A 179 -14.07 17.83 -6.96
C ALA A 179 -12.61 17.95 -7.41
N PHE A 180 -11.71 17.15 -6.83
CA PHE A 180 -10.31 17.11 -7.24
C PHE A 180 -10.15 16.66 -8.70
N CYS A 181 -10.78 15.54 -9.09
CA CYS A 181 -10.74 15.04 -10.46
C CYS A 181 -11.24 16.09 -11.46
N LYS A 182 -12.37 16.74 -11.19
CA LYS A 182 -12.89 17.85 -12.01
C LYS A 182 -11.88 19.00 -12.14
N SER A 183 -11.23 19.40 -11.05
CA SER A 183 -10.21 20.47 -11.07
C SER A 183 -8.98 20.14 -11.93
N LYS A 184 -8.76 18.85 -12.22
CA LYS A 184 -7.65 18.35 -13.03
C LYS A 184 -8.10 17.85 -14.40
N ASP A 185 -9.35 18.07 -14.79
CA ASP A 185 -9.93 17.54 -16.02
C ASP A 185 -9.76 16.00 -16.10
N ILE A 186 -10.02 15.31 -15.00
CA ILE A 186 -10.02 13.85 -14.91
C ILE A 186 -11.46 13.44 -14.65
N LEU A 187 -11.99 12.50 -15.43
CA LEU A 187 -13.33 11.95 -15.17
C LEU A 187 -13.29 11.03 -13.95
N LEU A 188 -14.35 11.03 -13.15
CA LEU A 188 -14.56 9.99 -12.15
C LEU A 188 -15.50 8.95 -12.75
N GLU A 189 -15.11 7.69 -12.68
CA GLU A 189 -15.95 6.58 -13.07
C GLU A 189 -16.32 5.75 -11.83
N ALA A 190 -17.61 5.51 -11.64
CA ALA A 190 -18.14 4.86 -10.47
C ALA A 190 -18.36 3.36 -10.73
N TYR A 191 -17.66 2.51 -9.97
CA TYR A 191 -18.03 1.10 -9.83
C TYR A 191 -18.85 0.89 -8.54
N SER A 192 -19.55 -0.25 -8.47
CA SER A 192 -20.41 -0.63 -7.33
C SER A 192 -21.52 0.39 -7.01
N VAL A 193 -22.00 1.12 -8.03
CA VAL A 193 -23.05 2.15 -7.91
C VAL A 193 -24.32 1.63 -7.25
N LEU A 194 -24.61 0.35 -7.44
CA LEU A 194 -25.79 -0.35 -6.90
C LEU A 194 -25.53 -1.03 -5.53
N GLY A 195 -24.45 -0.67 -4.83
CA GLY A 195 -24.09 -1.26 -3.53
C GLY A 195 -23.32 -2.58 -3.63
N SER A 196 -22.50 -2.71 -4.68
CA SER A 196 -21.69 -3.90 -5.02
C SER A 196 -22.49 -5.17 -5.34
N GLN A 197 -21.79 -6.27 -5.66
CA GLN A 197 -22.39 -7.61 -5.77
C GLN A 197 -22.55 -8.30 -4.40
N ARG A 198 -22.10 -7.66 -3.33
CA ARG A 198 -22.11 -8.17 -1.94
C ARG A 198 -21.49 -9.56 -1.79
N ASP A 199 -20.46 -9.86 -2.57
CA ASP A 199 -19.73 -11.11 -2.45
C ASP A 199 -19.07 -11.20 -1.06
N LYS A 200 -19.29 -12.32 -0.37
CA LYS A 200 -18.78 -12.59 0.98
C LYS A 200 -17.26 -12.52 1.09
N ASN A 201 -16.53 -12.65 -0.02
CA ASN A 201 -15.08 -12.66 -0.03
C ASN A 201 -14.48 -11.25 0.20
N TRP A 202 -15.16 -10.17 -0.22
CA TRP A 202 -14.64 -8.79 -0.10
C TRP A 202 -15.65 -7.76 0.41
N VAL A 203 -16.89 -8.17 0.72
CA VAL A 203 -17.92 -7.31 1.31
C VAL A 203 -18.35 -7.86 2.66
N ASP A 204 -18.25 -7.04 3.70
CA ASP A 204 -18.85 -7.33 5.00
C ASP A 204 -20.38 -7.41 4.86
N GLN A 205 -20.91 -8.60 5.12
CA GLN A 205 -22.34 -8.90 4.99
C GLN A 205 -23.19 -8.12 6.00
N SER A 206 -22.61 -7.58 7.08
CA SER A 206 -23.27 -6.67 8.02
C SER A 206 -23.56 -5.29 7.41
N THR A 207 -22.92 -4.94 6.30
CA THR A 207 -23.09 -3.63 5.66
C THR A 207 -24.50 -3.49 5.11
N PRO A 208 -25.24 -2.40 5.38
CA PRO A 208 -26.60 -2.21 4.89
C PRO A 208 -26.69 -2.36 3.37
N VAL A 209 -27.82 -2.87 2.86
CA VAL A 209 -28.07 -2.97 1.42
C VAL A 209 -28.49 -1.60 0.89
N LEU A 210 -27.71 -1.04 -0.04
CA LEU A 210 -27.96 0.32 -0.56
C LEU A 210 -29.37 0.47 -1.15
N LEU A 211 -29.79 -0.50 -1.96
CA LEU A 211 -31.06 -0.43 -2.67
C LEU A 211 -32.30 -0.61 -1.77
N GLU A 212 -32.09 -0.95 -0.50
CA GLU A 212 -33.13 -1.03 0.53
C GLU A 212 -33.18 0.23 1.41
N ASP A 213 -32.33 1.23 1.16
CA ASP A 213 -32.36 2.47 1.92
C ASP A 213 -33.71 3.20 1.69
N PRO A 214 -34.42 3.57 2.77
CA PRO A 214 -35.74 4.17 2.67
C PRO A 214 -35.74 5.52 1.93
N VAL A 215 -34.64 6.26 1.94
CA VAL A 215 -34.50 7.52 1.20
C VAL A 215 -34.51 7.25 -0.30
N LEU A 216 -33.72 6.27 -0.77
CA LEU A 216 -33.74 5.86 -2.18
C LEU A 216 -35.10 5.29 -2.58
N GLY A 217 -35.73 4.50 -1.70
CA GLY A 217 -37.09 3.98 -1.93
C GLY A 217 -38.14 5.07 -2.09
N ALA A 218 -38.10 6.10 -1.23
CA ALA A 218 -39.03 7.23 -1.30
C ALA A 218 -38.87 8.04 -2.58
N ILE A 219 -37.62 8.35 -2.98
CA ILE A 219 -37.32 9.07 -4.22
C ILE A 219 -37.70 8.21 -5.44
N ALA A 220 -37.41 6.91 -5.41
CA ALA A 220 -37.79 5.98 -6.47
C ALA A 220 -39.30 5.97 -6.71
N LYS A 221 -40.10 5.94 -5.63
CA LYS A 221 -41.56 6.06 -5.70
C LYS A 221 -42.02 7.39 -6.30
N LYS A 222 -41.42 8.51 -5.91
CA LYS A 222 -41.72 9.85 -6.45
C LYS A 222 -41.59 9.90 -7.98
N TYR A 223 -40.58 9.23 -8.54
CA TYR A 223 -40.30 9.22 -9.98
C TYR A 223 -40.92 8.04 -10.74
N ASN A 224 -41.65 7.14 -10.07
CA ASN A 224 -42.11 5.86 -10.62
C ASN A 224 -40.95 5.09 -11.29
N ARG A 225 -39.84 4.96 -10.55
CA ARG A 225 -38.61 4.25 -10.93
C ARG A 225 -38.18 3.31 -9.80
N SER A 226 -37.13 2.53 -10.04
CA SER A 226 -36.51 1.69 -8.99
C SER A 226 -35.40 2.45 -8.25
N PRO A 227 -35.07 2.03 -7.01
CA PRO A 227 -33.91 2.56 -6.28
C PRO A 227 -32.60 2.47 -7.06
N ALA A 228 -32.44 1.43 -7.90
CA ALA A 228 -31.29 1.26 -8.77
C ALA A 228 -31.19 2.40 -9.79
N LEU A 229 -32.28 2.72 -10.50
CA LEU A 229 -32.31 3.84 -11.45
C LEU A 229 -32.03 5.18 -10.79
N VAL A 230 -32.55 5.42 -9.58
CA VAL A 230 -32.25 6.64 -8.81
C VAL A 230 -30.76 6.74 -8.49
N ALA A 231 -30.14 5.65 -8.02
CA ALA A 231 -28.71 5.62 -7.70
C ALA A 231 -27.82 5.85 -8.95
N LEU A 232 -28.17 5.26 -10.10
CA LEU A 232 -27.48 5.48 -11.38
C LEU A 232 -27.64 6.94 -11.85
N ARG A 233 -28.86 7.46 -11.81
CA ARG A 233 -29.18 8.82 -12.26
C ARG A 233 -28.47 9.89 -11.42
N TYR A 234 -28.40 9.67 -10.11
CA TYR A 234 -27.65 10.52 -9.19
C TYR A 234 -26.19 10.69 -9.62
N GLN A 235 -25.52 9.61 -10.02
CA GLN A 235 -24.13 9.71 -10.48
C GLN A 235 -24.00 10.45 -11.82
N LEU A 236 -24.84 10.10 -12.80
CA LEU A 236 -24.82 10.76 -14.11
C LEU A 236 -25.02 12.28 -13.99
N GLN A 237 -25.97 12.74 -13.17
CA GLN A 237 -26.24 14.17 -12.96
C GLN A 237 -25.10 14.91 -12.27
N ARG A 238 -24.26 14.22 -11.49
CA ARG A 238 -23.05 14.80 -10.86
C ARG A 238 -21.85 14.86 -11.81
N GLY A 239 -21.98 14.34 -13.04
CA GLY A 239 -20.91 14.30 -14.02
C GLY A 239 -19.97 13.11 -13.84
N VAL A 240 -20.48 12.00 -13.32
CA VAL A 240 -19.73 10.75 -13.08
C VAL A 240 -20.09 9.75 -14.18
N VAL A 241 -19.09 9.06 -14.73
CA VAL A 241 -19.30 7.90 -15.62
C VAL A 241 -19.76 6.73 -14.75
N VAL A 242 -20.79 6.00 -15.17
CA VAL A 242 -21.47 5.02 -14.33
C VAL A 242 -21.27 3.61 -14.85
N LEU A 243 -20.74 2.73 -13.99
CA LEU A 243 -20.73 1.30 -14.25
C LEU A 243 -21.78 0.59 -13.40
N PHE A 244 -22.51 -0.31 -14.04
CA PHE A 244 -23.31 -1.31 -13.32
C PHE A 244 -23.22 -2.66 -14.02
N LYS A 245 -23.57 -3.71 -13.27
CA LYS A 245 -23.53 -5.09 -13.76
C LYS A 245 -24.90 -5.75 -13.54
N SER A 246 -25.34 -6.54 -14.52
CA SER A 246 -26.48 -7.44 -14.39
C SER A 246 -26.31 -8.63 -15.32
N PHE A 247 -26.80 -9.81 -14.93
CA PHE A 247 -26.89 -10.99 -15.80
C PHE A 247 -28.31 -11.33 -16.22
N THR A 248 -29.27 -10.43 -16.00
CA THR A 248 -30.66 -10.63 -16.39
C THR A 248 -31.10 -9.53 -17.33
N ARG A 249 -31.63 -9.91 -18.50
CA ARG A 249 -32.13 -9.00 -19.55
C ARG A 249 -33.03 -7.91 -18.98
N LYS A 250 -34.04 -8.28 -18.20
CA LYS A 250 -34.97 -7.34 -17.55
C LYS A 250 -34.27 -6.20 -16.81
N ARG A 251 -33.21 -6.49 -16.02
CA ARG A 251 -32.48 -5.46 -15.26
C ARG A 251 -31.52 -4.66 -16.15
N ILE A 252 -31.00 -5.26 -17.22
CA ILE A 252 -30.17 -4.55 -18.21
C ILE A 252 -31.03 -3.51 -18.93
N GLU A 253 -32.20 -3.91 -19.42
CA GLU A 253 -33.20 -3.04 -20.04
C GLU A 253 -33.68 -1.95 -19.08
N GLU A 254 -34.07 -2.33 -17.85
CA GLU A 254 -34.50 -1.39 -16.82
C GLU A 254 -33.44 -0.33 -16.54
N ASN A 255 -32.19 -0.73 -16.27
CA ASN A 255 -31.12 0.22 -15.91
C ASN A 255 -30.73 1.14 -17.08
N PHE A 256 -31.03 0.78 -18.33
CA PHE A 256 -30.80 1.66 -19.48
C PHE A 256 -31.78 2.84 -19.54
N GLN A 257 -32.94 2.73 -18.87
CA GLN A 257 -33.94 3.81 -18.74
C GLN A 257 -33.48 4.97 -17.85
N VAL A 258 -32.23 4.96 -17.37
CA VAL A 258 -31.61 6.04 -16.57
C VAL A 258 -31.59 7.38 -17.31
N PHE A 259 -31.72 7.38 -18.63
CA PHE A 259 -31.79 8.59 -19.44
C PHE A 259 -33.20 9.20 -19.51
N ASP A 260 -34.24 8.47 -19.10
CA ASP A 260 -35.65 8.84 -19.33
C ASP A 260 -36.25 9.72 -18.23
N PHE A 261 -35.46 10.12 -17.23
CA PHE A 261 -35.92 10.96 -16.13
C PHE A 261 -34.77 11.81 -15.57
N GLN A 262 -35.11 12.82 -14.77
CA GLN A 262 -34.13 13.65 -14.06
C GLN A 262 -34.55 13.82 -12.59
N LEU A 263 -33.58 13.74 -11.69
CA LEU A 263 -33.72 14.07 -10.28
C LEU A 263 -33.68 15.59 -10.11
N SER A 264 -34.57 16.13 -9.27
CA SER A 264 -34.57 17.55 -8.90
C SER A 264 -33.34 17.88 -8.06
N GLU A 265 -32.98 19.17 -7.98
CA GLU A 265 -31.86 19.61 -7.12
C GLU A 265 -32.07 19.24 -5.64
N GLU A 266 -33.31 19.27 -5.17
CA GLU A 266 -33.68 18.87 -3.82
C GLU A 266 -33.44 17.37 -3.58
N ASP A 267 -33.85 16.51 -4.52
CA ASP A 267 -33.60 15.07 -4.42
C ASP A 267 -32.11 14.75 -4.53
N MET A 268 -31.37 15.45 -5.39
CA MET A 268 -29.91 15.33 -5.49
C MET A 268 -29.23 15.67 -4.16
N LYS A 269 -29.62 16.77 -3.52
CA LYS A 269 -29.12 17.18 -2.20
C LYS A 269 -29.50 16.19 -1.10
N THR A 270 -30.69 15.61 -1.18
CA THR A 270 -31.17 14.57 -0.25
C THR A 270 -30.31 13.32 -0.35
N ILE A 271 -30.01 12.86 -1.58
CA ILE A 271 -29.13 11.70 -1.82
C ILE A 271 -27.68 12.02 -1.41
N ASP A 272 -27.20 13.25 -1.62
CA ASP A 272 -25.87 13.69 -1.12
C ASP A 272 -25.75 13.54 0.40
N GLY A 273 -26.83 13.81 1.14
CA GLY A 273 -26.92 13.65 2.60
C GLY A 273 -26.84 12.20 3.08
N MET A 274 -26.95 11.21 2.19
CA MET A 274 -26.82 9.80 2.53
C MET A 274 -25.37 9.35 2.74
N ASN A 275 -24.37 10.21 2.45
CA ASN A 275 -22.97 9.83 2.52
C ASN A 275 -22.55 9.45 3.94
N LYS A 276 -22.05 8.22 4.10
CA LYS A 276 -21.60 7.63 5.37
C LYS A 276 -20.09 7.39 5.40
N ASN A 277 -19.37 7.78 4.34
CA ASN A 277 -17.96 7.42 4.11
C ASN A 277 -17.69 5.92 4.26
N ARG A 278 -18.65 5.09 3.85
CA ARG A 278 -18.62 3.64 4.06
C ARG A 278 -18.44 2.90 2.73
N PRO A 279 -17.25 2.35 2.44
CA PRO A 279 -17.07 1.45 1.30
C PRO A 279 -17.74 0.10 1.58
N TYR A 280 -18.21 -0.57 0.53
CA TYR A 280 -18.51 -2.00 0.51
C TYR A 280 -17.25 -2.83 0.26
N VAL A 281 -16.35 -2.35 -0.59
CA VAL A 281 -15.17 -3.11 -1.01
C VAL A 281 -14.00 -2.80 -0.10
N HIS A 282 -13.73 -3.69 0.86
CA HIS A 282 -12.53 -3.62 1.69
C HIS A 282 -11.38 -4.36 1.01
N LEU A 283 -10.46 -3.60 0.40
CA LEU A 283 -9.30 -4.19 -0.30
C LEU A 283 -8.34 -4.97 0.62
N GLU A 284 -8.48 -4.86 1.95
CA GLU A 284 -7.75 -5.72 2.90
C GLU A 284 -8.00 -7.22 2.66
N HIS A 285 -9.17 -7.61 2.17
CA HIS A 285 -9.48 -9.01 1.87
C HIS A 285 -8.96 -9.47 0.50
N SER A 286 -8.62 -8.54 -0.41
CA SER A 286 -8.00 -8.87 -1.70
C SER A 286 -6.54 -9.36 -1.58
N CYS A 287 -5.91 -9.15 -0.42
CA CYS A 287 -4.62 -9.74 -0.08
C CYS A 287 -4.63 -11.28 -0.07
N TRP A 288 -5.80 -11.92 0.11
CA TRP A 288 -5.92 -13.38 0.05
C TRP A 288 -5.62 -13.93 -1.36
N LEU A 289 -6.04 -13.24 -2.43
CA LEU A 289 -5.72 -13.62 -3.82
C LEU A 289 -4.24 -13.41 -4.15
N ILE A 290 -3.62 -12.35 -3.60
CA ILE A 290 -2.18 -12.12 -3.75
C ILE A 290 -1.38 -13.23 -3.05
N GLN A 291 -1.85 -13.72 -1.90
CA GLN A 291 -1.21 -14.85 -1.20
C GLN A 291 -1.32 -16.20 -1.94
N GLN A 292 -2.41 -16.44 -2.68
CA GLN A 292 -2.56 -17.69 -3.47
C GLN A 292 -1.71 -17.69 -4.75
N CYS A 293 -1.57 -16.54 -5.43
CA CYS A 293 -0.76 -16.44 -6.65
C CYS A 293 0.76 -16.47 -6.42
N CYS A 294 1.23 -16.25 -5.18
CA CYS A 294 2.65 -16.34 -4.82
C CYS A 294 3.19 -17.78 -4.71
N LYS A 295 2.40 -18.81 -5.04
CA LYS A 295 2.90 -20.17 -5.27
C LYS A 295 3.41 -20.32 -6.70
N VAL A 296 4.48 -19.62 -7.06
CA VAL A 296 5.30 -19.97 -8.22
C VAL A 296 6.75 -20.09 -7.77
N SER A 297 7.12 -21.33 -7.53
CA SER A 297 8.48 -21.80 -7.38
C SER A 297 9.21 -21.61 -8.72
N GLU A 298 9.90 -20.49 -8.90
CA GLU A 298 11.02 -20.40 -9.85
C GLU A 298 11.84 -19.15 -9.53
N PHE A 299 12.79 -19.32 -8.59
CA PHE A 299 13.86 -18.36 -8.35
C PHE A 299 14.72 -18.28 -9.61
N SER A 300 14.48 -17.29 -10.47
CA SER A 300 15.28 -17.07 -11.68
C SER A 300 16.66 -16.51 -11.34
N LYS A 301 17.63 -16.81 -12.21
CA LYS A 301 19.04 -16.40 -12.13
C LYS A 301 19.27 -14.89 -11.98
N GLU A 302 18.24 -14.06 -12.18
CA GLU A 302 18.33 -12.59 -12.12
C GLU A 302 18.30 -12.00 -10.72
N SER A 303 17.90 -12.75 -9.67
CA SER A 303 18.08 -12.32 -8.27
C SER A 303 19.56 -12.00 -7.96
N ARG A 304 20.50 -12.66 -8.67
CA ARG A 304 21.95 -12.40 -8.55
C ARG A 304 22.37 -11.04 -9.10
N LYS A 305 21.55 -10.38 -9.94
CA LYS A 305 21.90 -9.09 -10.55
C LYS A 305 21.58 -7.90 -9.62
N TYR A 306 20.56 -8.01 -8.77
CA TYR A 306 20.24 -7.00 -7.74
C TYR A 306 21.09 -7.14 -6.46
N CYS A 307 21.69 -8.31 -6.22
CA CYS A 307 22.72 -8.48 -5.18
C CYS A 307 24.05 -7.75 -5.47
N LYS A 308 24.16 -6.96 -6.56
CA LYS A 308 25.40 -6.26 -6.91
C LYS A 308 25.62 -4.91 -6.21
N GLU A 309 24.65 -4.39 -5.45
CA GLU A 309 24.81 -3.09 -4.76
C GLU A 309 25.22 -3.17 -3.29
N MET A 310 25.13 -4.34 -2.67
CA MET A 310 25.72 -4.59 -1.35
C MET A 310 26.71 -5.72 -1.53
N GLU A 311 28.00 -5.38 -1.64
CA GLU A 311 29.07 -6.36 -1.51
C GLU A 311 29.03 -6.91 -0.08
N LEU A 312 28.20 -7.93 0.13
CA LEU A 312 28.37 -8.81 1.29
C LEU A 312 29.76 -9.40 1.15
N ASP A 313 30.61 -9.13 2.13
CA ASP A 313 31.92 -9.76 2.17
C ASP A 313 31.79 -11.28 2.36
N LYS A 314 32.91 -12.00 2.34
CA LYS A 314 32.92 -13.45 2.54
C LYS A 314 32.28 -13.88 3.86
N ASP A 315 32.18 -12.96 4.81
CA ASP A 315 31.64 -13.14 6.16
C ASP A 315 30.20 -12.63 6.29
N ARG A 316 29.54 -12.30 5.16
CA ARG A 316 28.14 -11.81 5.09
C ARG A 316 27.89 -10.54 5.91
N CYS A 317 28.91 -9.69 6.01
CA CYS A 317 28.84 -8.41 6.70
C CYS A 317 28.73 -7.23 5.73
N ILE A 318 28.26 -6.10 6.25
CA ILE A 318 28.12 -4.82 5.55
C ILE A 318 29.02 -3.80 6.24
N LYS A 319 29.80 -3.04 5.46
CA LYS A 319 30.63 -1.96 5.99
C LYS A 319 29.77 -0.73 6.31
N MET A 320 29.96 -0.17 7.50
CA MET A 320 29.35 1.08 7.97
C MET A 320 30.25 2.29 7.67
N ASN A 321 29.68 3.49 7.75
CA ASN A 321 30.39 4.74 7.42
C ASN A 321 31.54 5.10 8.38
N ASP A 322 31.61 4.47 9.56
CA ASP A 322 32.71 4.62 10.51
C ASP A 322 33.80 3.55 10.34
N GLY A 323 33.69 2.70 9.30
CA GLY A 323 34.66 1.68 8.95
C GLY A 323 34.44 0.33 9.63
N ASN A 324 33.61 0.26 10.68
CA ASN A 324 33.21 -1.00 11.31
C ASN A 324 32.30 -1.81 10.38
N LYS A 325 32.09 -3.08 10.71
CA LYS A 325 31.22 -3.99 9.96
C LYS A 325 30.08 -4.50 10.83
N ILE A 326 28.90 -4.67 10.23
CA ILE A 326 27.72 -5.28 10.85
C ILE A 326 27.30 -6.53 10.05
N PRO A 327 27.02 -7.67 10.70
CA PRO A 327 26.42 -8.82 10.02
C PRO A 327 25.08 -8.45 9.38
N ALA A 328 24.84 -8.89 8.15
CA ALA A 328 23.65 -8.48 7.40
C ALA A 328 22.32 -9.00 7.95
N LEU A 329 22.36 -9.98 8.85
CA LEU A 329 21.19 -10.57 9.48
C LEU A 329 21.37 -10.60 11.00
N GLY A 330 20.47 -9.92 11.71
CA GLY A 330 20.39 -9.87 13.15
C GLY A 330 19.32 -10.80 13.74
N PHE A 331 19.57 -11.27 14.96
CA PHE A 331 18.60 -11.97 15.79
C PHE A 331 18.02 -11.00 16.83
N GLY A 332 16.74 -10.66 16.68
CA GLY A 332 16.03 -9.78 17.61
C GLY A 332 15.64 -10.50 18.91
N THR A 333 15.89 -9.88 20.05
CA THR A 333 15.67 -10.50 21.37
C THR A 333 14.44 -9.96 22.11
N TYR A 334 13.54 -9.27 21.42
CA TYR A 334 12.28 -8.84 22.02
C TYR A 334 11.37 -10.04 22.31
N SER A 335 10.76 -10.06 23.50
CA SER A 335 9.75 -11.04 23.89
C SER A 335 8.60 -10.37 24.63
N PRO A 336 7.33 -10.79 24.43
CA PRO A 336 6.21 -10.33 25.25
C PRO A 336 6.42 -10.65 26.73
N ASP A 337 5.78 -9.89 27.62
CA ASP A 337 5.85 -10.11 29.09
C ASP A 337 5.36 -11.50 29.52
N ALA A 338 4.47 -12.11 28.73
CA ALA A 338 3.96 -13.47 28.97
C ALA A 338 5.02 -14.56 28.76
N VAL A 339 6.13 -14.25 28.07
CA VAL A 339 7.21 -15.20 27.81
C VAL A 339 8.23 -15.10 28.94
N GLN A 340 8.57 -16.24 29.54
CA GLN A 340 9.61 -16.30 30.58
C GLN A 340 10.95 -15.83 30.01
N LYS A 341 11.65 -14.96 30.74
CA LYS A 341 12.95 -14.40 30.33
C LYS A 341 14.00 -15.49 30.02
N SER A 342 13.97 -16.63 30.71
CA SER A 342 14.83 -17.78 30.43
C SER A 342 14.71 -18.30 28.98
N LYS A 343 13.56 -18.13 28.33
CA LYS A 343 13.38 -18.49 26.92
C LYS A 343 14.13 -17.57 25.97
N CYS A 344 14.31 -16.30 26.34
CA CYS A 344 15.18 -15.39 25.59
C CYS A 344 16.65 -15.85 25.67
N GLU A 345 17.09 -16.31 26.85
CA GLU A 345 18.43 -16.88 27.03
C GLU A 345 18.63 -18.13 26.17
N GLU A 346 17.72 -19.11 26.26
CA GLU A 346 17.75 -20.35 25.44
C GLU A 346 17.78 -20.03 23.93
N ALA A 347 16.89 -19.14 23.47
CA ALA A 347 16.80 -18.77 22.06
C ALA A 347 18.07 -18.05 21.57
N THR A 348 18.68 -17.22 22.41
CA THR A 348 19.95 -16.56 22.09
C THR A 348 21.09 -17.56 21.95
N LYS A 349 21.17 -18.58 22.83
CA LYS A 349 22.16 -19.67 22.71
C LYS A 349 22.01 -20.42 21.38
N VAL A 350 20.77 -20.80 21.03
CA VAL A 350 20.47 -21.48 19.76
C VAL A 350 20.81 -20.59 18.55
N ALA A 351 20.50 -19.30 18.60
CA ALA A 351 20.86 -18.38 17.52
C ALA A 351 22.37 -18.35 17.27
N ILE A 352 23.17 -18.27 18.35
CA ILE A 352 24.64 -18.29 18.26
C ILE A 352 25.15 -19.63 17.68
N GLU A 353 24.61 -20.76 18.14
CA GLU A 353 24.95 -22.11 17.65
C GLU A 353 24.66 -22.27 16.15
N VAL A 354 23.53 -21.76 15.68
CA VAL A 354 23.13 -21.82 14.26
C VAL A 354 23.95 -20.87 13.38
N GLY A 355 24.69 -19.93 13.99
CA GLY A 355 25.63 -19.06 13.29
C GLY A 355 25.25 -17.58 13.25
N PHE A 356 24.23 -17.14 14.01
CA PHE A 356 23.98 -15.71 14.17
C PHE A 356 25.13 -15.06 14.92
N ARG A 357 25.52 -13.88 14.44
CA ARG A 357 26.58 -13.06 15.04
C ARG A 357 26.10 -11.66 15.41
N HIS A 358 25.00 -11.18 14.83
CA HIS A 358 24.36 -9.94 15.25
C HIS A 358 23.19 -10.25 16.18
N ILE A 359 23.28 -9.76 17.42
CA ILE A 359 22.21 -9.87 18.44
C ILE A 359 21.65 -8.46 18.68
N ASP A 360 20.36 -8.30 18.42
CA ASP A 360 19.65 -7.02 18.53
C ASP A 360 18.82 -6.95 19.81
N GLY A 361 19.32 -6.19 20.78
CA GLY A 361 18.68 -5.96 22.07
C GLY A 361 18.21 -4.53 22.26
N ALA A 362 17.61 -4.24 23.41
CA ALA A 362 17.21 -2.90 23.81
C ALA A 362 17.08 -2.81 25.34
N PHE A 363 17.38 -1.64 25.91
CA PHE A 363 17.25 -1.41 27.36
C PHE A 363 15.83 -1.74 27.87
N VAL A 364 14.80 -1.32 27.14
CA VAL A 364 13.39 -1.50 27.54
C VAL A 364 12.93 -2.96 27.51
N TYR A 365 13.59 -3.84 26.78
CA TYR A 365 13.20 -5.26 26.74
C TYR A 365 13.47 -5.96 28.07
N GLY A 366 14.38 -5.42 28.90
CA GLY A 366 14.62 -5.94 30.24
C GLY A 366 15.20 -7.36 30.28
N ILE A 367 15.86 -7.79 29.20
CA ILE A 367 16.43 -9.14 29.01
C ILE A 367 17.95 -9.14 28.84
N GLU A 368 18.61 -8.02 29.13
CA GLU A 368 20.05 -7.85 28.91
C GLU A 368 20.90 -8.81 29.76
N GLU A 369 20.43 -9.20 30.95
CA GLU A 369 21.13 -10.17 31.81
C GLU A 369 21.09 -11.58 31.22
N GLU A 370 19.93 -11.99 30.71
CA GLU A 370 19.72 -13.26 30.00
C GLU A 370 20.60 -13.36 28.76
N VAL A 371 20.60 -12.31 27.93
CA VAL A 371 21.42 -12.28 26.72
C VAL A 371 22.91 -12.29 27.07
N GLY A 372 23.32 -11.56 28.11
CA GLY A 372 24.67 -11.60 28.65
C GLY A 372 25.10 -13.02 29.04
N ARG A 373 24.28 -13.71 29.85
CA ARG A 373 24.54 -15.12 30.24
C ARG A 373 24.67 -16.04 29.03
N ALA A 374 23.76 -15.94 28.07
CA ALA A 374 23.81 -16.73 26.84
C ALA A 374 25.12 -16.54 26.07
N VAL A 375 25.56 -15.29 25.88
CA VAL A 375 26.81 -14.99 25.17
C VAL A 375 28.02 -15.50 25.95
N HIS A 376 28.08 -15.27 27.27
CA HIS A 376 29.20 -15.72 28.11
C HIS A 376 29.32 -17.25 28.17
N GLU A 377 28.21 -17.98 28.22
CA GLU A 377 28.23 -19.44 28.13
C GLU A 377 28.78 -19.92 26.77
N LYS A 378 28.40 -19.26 25.67
CA LYS A 378 28.91 -19.58 24.33
C LYS A 378 30.34 -19.15 24.07
N ILE A 379 30.87 -18.25 24.90
CA ILE A 379 32.30 -17.98 24.97
C ILE A 379 33.01 -19.08 25.77
N ALA A 380 32.43 -19.48 26.91
CA ALA A 380 33.02 -20.49 27.79
C ALA A 380 33.09 -21.89 27.16
N ASP A 381 32.11 -22.28 26.34
CA ASP A 381 32.11 -23.55 25.62
C ASP A 381 32.91 -23.53 24.30
N GLY A 382 33.48 -22.37 23.94
CA GLY A 382 34.32 -22.18 22.76
C GLY A 382 33.56 -22.02 21.44
N THR A 383 32.22 -21.89 21.46
CA THR A 383 31.41 -21.69 20.24
C THR A 383 31.75 -20.38 19.52
N VAL A 384 31.99 -19.30 20.29
CA VAL A 384 32.33 -17.96 19.79
C VAL A 384 33.32 -17.27 20.72
N LYS A 385 33.96 -16.20 20.24
CA LYS A 385 34.66 -15.22 21.06
C LYS A 385 33.83 -13.95 21.20
N ARG A 386 34.18 -13.06 22.15
CA ARG A 386 33.45 -11.79 22.31
C ARG A 386 33.48 -10.98 21.02
N GLU A 387 34.62 -10.93 20.34
CA GLU A 387 34.81 -10.23 19.06
C GLU A 387 33.99 -10.80 17.89
N ASP A 388 33.48 -12.03 18.00
CA ASP A 388 32.61 -12.61 16.97
C ASP A 388 31.17 -12.10 17.09
N ILE A 389 30.76 -11.57 18.26
CA ILE A 389 29.40 -11.12 18.52
C ILE A 389 29.30 -9.61 18.29
N PHE A 390 28.41 -9.21 17.39
CA PHE A 390 27.98 -7.83 17.19
C PHE A 390 26.71 -7.59 18.01
N TYR A 391 26.83 -6.90 19.14
CA TYR A 391 25.66 -6.57 19.96
C TYR A 391 25.16 -5.15 19.69
N THR A 392 23.85 -5.03 19.40
CA THR A 392 23.15 -3.75 19.29
C THR A 392 22.36 -3.47 20.56
N GLY A 393 22.71 -2.39 21.27
CA GLY A 393 21.93 -1.86 22.39
C GLY A 393 21.21 -0.57 22.00
N LYS A 394 20.11 -0.26 22.72
CA LYS A 394 19.28 0.92 22.42
C LYS A 394 19.08 1.81 23.64
N LEU A 395 19.39 3.10 23.50
CA LEU A 395 19.10 4.17 24.48
C LEU A 395 17.58 4.38 24.55
N TRP A 396 16.99 4.14 25.72
CA TRP A 396 15.56 4.28 25.92
C TRP A 396 15.11 5.74 26.14
N SER A 397 13.86 6.04 25.80
CA SER A 397 13.29 7.40 25.78
C SER A 397 13.38 8.18 27.09
N THR A 398 13.47 7.52 28.25
CA THR A 398 13.61 8.17 29.57
C THR A 398 15.04 8.62 29.89
N PHE A 399 16.01 8.31 29.02
CA PHE A 399 17.44 8.62 29.19
C PHE A 399 17.97 9.63 28.17
N HIS A 400 17.10 10.35 27.46
CA HIS A 400 17.53 11.29 26.42
C HIS A 400 18.24 12.54 26.94
N ARG A 401 18.07 12.91 28.21
CA ARG A 401 18.84 14.02 28.79
C ARG A 401 20.34 13.69 28.73
N PRO A 402 21.21 14.62 28.28
CA PRO A 402 22.62 14.32 28.04
C PRO A 402 23.34 13.66 29.23
N GLU A 403 23.05 14.11 30.44
CA GLU A 403 23.61 13.59 31.69
C GLU A 403 23.19 12.15 32.03
N LEU A 404 22.15 11.62 31.38
CA LEU A 404 21.62 10.27 31.59
C LEU A 404 22.03 9.27 30.50
N VAL A 405 22.52 9.72 29.35
CA VAL A 405 22.84 8.84 28.21
C VAL A 405 23.91 7.81 28.59
N ARG A 406 25.01 8.27 29.20
CA ARG A 406 26.11 7.39 29.61
C ARG A 406 25.68 6.40 30.69
N SER A 407 24.86 6.83 31.65
CA SER A 407 24.40 5.94 32.73
C SER A 407 23.46 4.84 32.22
N CYS A 408 22.69 5.10 31.16
CA CYS A 408 21.92 4.06 30.47
C CYS A 408 22.86 3.00 29.85
N LEU A 409 23.88 3.44 29.11
CA LEU A 409 24.86 2.55 28.48
C LEU A 409 25.62 1.70 29.52
N GLU A 410 26.10 2.32 30.59
CA GLU A 410 26.83 1.62 31.67
C GLU A 410 25.94 0.58 32.39
N GLN A 411 24.64 0.85 32.52
CA GLN A 411 23.68 -0.15 33.03
C GLN A 411 23.54 -1.35 32.10
N SER A 412 23.41 -1.11 30.79
CA SER A 412 23.36 -2.18 29.79
C SER A 412 24.64 -3.02 29.80
N LEU A 413 25.82 -2.37 29.81
CA LEU A 413 27.12 -3.04 29.89
C LEU A 413 27.24 -3.91 31.14
N LYS A 414 26.80 -3.40 32.30
CA LYS A 414 26.81 -4.15 33.57
C LYS A 414 25.91 -5.39 33.51
N LYS A 415 24.68 -5.27 32.98
CA LYS A 415 23.74 -6.40 32.86
C LYS A 415 24.25 -7.46 31.89
N LEU A 416 24.76 -7.04 30.73
CA LEU A 416 25.37 -7.92 29.73
C LEU A 416 26.70 -8.51 30.21
N LYS A 417 27.35 -7.86 31.18
CA LYS A 417 28.74 -8.09 31.59
C LYS A 417 29.70 -7.94 30.41
N PHE A 418 29.54 -6.88 29.63
CA PHE A 418 30.42 -6.53 28.50
C PHE A 418 31.25 -5.30 28.84
N ASP A 419 32.45 -5.22 28.28
CA ASP A 419 33.30 -4.03 28.37
C ASP A 419 32.89 -2.94 27.38
N TYR A 420 32.24 -3.32 26.27
CA TYR A 420 31.75 -2.40 25.23
C TYR A 420 30.53 -2.96 24.48
N LEU A 421 29.77 -2.07 23.83
CA LEU A 421 28.78 -2.42 22.81
C LEU A 421 29.34 -2.22 21.39
N ASP A 422 28.95 -3.07 20.44
CA ASP A 422 29.37 -2.90 19.04
C ASP A 422 28.60 -1.78 18.37
N LEU A 423 27.31 -1.65 18.72
CA LEU A 423 26.44 -0.58 18.27
C LEU A 423 25.52 -0.09 19.41
N PHE A 424 25.47 1.23 19.61
CA PHE A 424 24.50 1.86 20.51
C PHE A 424 23.66 2.87 19.73
N ILE A 425 22.35 2.67 19.71
CA ILE A 425 21.43 3.52 18.94
C ILE A 425 20.39 4.21 19.80
N ILE A 426 19.93 5.39 19.40
CA ILE A 426 18.75 6.02 20.02
C ILE A 426 17.51 5.22 19.62
N HIS A 427 16.77 4.64 20.59
CA HIS A 427 15.67 3.71 20.30
C HIS A 427 14.53 4.38 19.53
N ASN A 428 14.12 5.57 19.95
CA ASN A 428 13.04 6.35 19.35
C ASN A 428 13.41 7.83 19.41
N PRO A 429 12.95 8.70 18.49
CA PRO A 429 13.29 10.12 18.51
C PRO A 429 12.46 10.96 19.50
N MET A 430 11.70 10.32 20.40
CA MET A 430 10.81 10.96 21.36
C MET A 430 11.33 10.76 22.78
N SER A 431 11.50 11.86 23.51
CA SER A 431 11.92 11.85 24.91
C SER A 431 10.72 11.70 25.85
N LEU A 432 10.85 10.84 26.85
CA LEU A 432 9.89 10.66 27.94
C LEU A 432 10.46 11.22 29.24
N LYS A 433 9.59 11.56 30.18
CA LYS A 433 9.99 12.07 31.50
C LYS A 433 11.00 11.11 32.16
N PRO A 434 12.19 11.57 32.56
CA PRO A 434 13.14 10.73 33.27
C PRO A 434 12.57 10.22 34.60
N GLY A 435 12.94 9.00 34.97
CA GLY A 435 12.50 8.37 36.22
C GLY A 435 12.75 6.88 36.25
N THR A 436 12.23 6.24 37.30
CA THR A 436 12.29 4.78 37.49
C THR A 436 11.30 4.01 36.61
N ASP A 437 10.21 4.66 36.21
CA ASP A 437 9.24 4.10 35.26
C ASP A 437 9.77 4.23 33.83
N THR A 438 9.76 3.13 33.08
CA THR A 438 10.18 3.11 31.68
C THR A 438 9.12 3.69 30.75
N LEU A 439 7.86 3.70 31.17
CA LEU A 439 6.71 4.18 30.40
C LEU A 439 5.88 5.17 31.24
N PRO A 440 6.47 6.30 31.66
CA PRO A 440 5.83 7.24 32.58
C PRO A 440 4.50 7.73 32.04
N LYS A 441 3.43 7.56 32.82
CA LYS A 441 2.07 8.00 32.49
C LYS A 441 1.54 8.98 33.53
N ASP A 442 0.68 9.89 33.09
CA ASP A 442 -0.09 10.77 33.97
C ASP A 442 -1.30 10.04 34.58
N GLU A 443 -2.07 10.75 35.42
CA GLU A 443 -3.29 10.25 36.06
C GLU A 443 -4.37 9.77 35.08
N ASN A 444 -4.32 10.20 33.81
CA ASN A 444 -5.25 9.80 32.76
C ASN A 444 -4.70 8.66 31.89
N GLY A 445 -3.54 8.09 32.24
CA GLY A 445 -2.90 6.99 31.51
C GLY A 445 -2.16 7.43 30.24
N LYS A 446 -1.94 8.73 30.03
CA LYS A 446 -1.22 9.25 28.85
C LYS A 446 0.28 9.37 29.15
N PHE A 447 1.12 9.06 28.16
CA PHE A 447 2.57 9.19 28.29
C PHE A 447 2.99 10.63 28.61
N ILE A 448 3.93 10.77 29.55
CA ILE A 448 4.53 12.04 29.92
C ILE A 448 5.81 12.24 29.11
N PHE A 449 5.76 13.18 28.17
CA PHE A 449 6.90 13.55 27.34
C PHE A 449 7.85 14.51 28.05
N ASP A 450 9.13 14.45 27.68
CA ASP A 450 10.14 15.43 28.07
C ASP A 450 10.56 16.25 26.85
N VAL A 451 11.01 17.49 27.05
CA VAL A 451 11.47 18.36 25.96
C VAL A 451 12.98 18.40 26.01
N VAL A 452 13.62 17.58 25.17
CA VAL A 452 15.08 17.50 25.07
C VAL A 452 15.49 17.74 23.61
N ASP A 453 16.51 18.57 23.41
CA ASP A 453 17.10 18.73 22.08
C ASP A 453 17.87 17.48 21.70
N LEU A 454 17.38 16.77 20.69
CA LEU A 454 17.99 15.57 20.14
C LEU A 454 19.48 15.73 19.81
N ARG A 455 19.94 16.94 19.44
CA ARG A 455 21.35 17.22 19.15
C ARG A 455 22.23 17.11 20.38
N GLN A 456 21.71 17.47 21.55
CA GLN A 456 22.41 17.34 22.83
C GLN A 456 22.46 15.87 23.26
N THR A 457 21.39 15.12 23.05
CA THR A 457 21.39 13.66 23.23
C THR A 457 22.44 13.01 22.33
N TRP A 458 22.51 13.41 21.05
CA TRP A 458 23.52 12.91 20.12
C TRP A 458 24.95 13.24 20.58
N GLU A 459 25.19 14.46 21.06
CA GLU A 459 26.50 14.85 21.62
C GLU A 459 26.94 13.93 22.77
N ALA A 460 26.01 13.52 23.64
CA ALA A 460 26.30 12.57 24.70
C ALA A 460 26.55 11.14 24.17
N MET A 461 25.90 10.74 23.06
CA MET A 461 26.23 9.49 22.36
C MET A 461 27.65 9.53 21.78
N GLU A 462 28.05 10.66 21.19
CA GLU A 462 29.42 10.90 20.69
C GLU A 462 30.45 10.76 21.82
N ALA A 463 30.16 11.32 23.01
CA ALA A 463 31.01 11.18 24.19
C ALA A 463 31.14 9.73 24.69
N CYS A 464 30.08 8.92 24.58
CA CYS A 464 30.15 7.49 24.91
C CYS A 464 31.08 6.72 23.95
N LYS A 465 31.07 7.08 22.66
CA LYS A 465 32.00 6.52 21.67
C LYS A 465 33.44 6.97 21.92
N ASP A 466 33.65 8.27 22.20
CA ASP A 466 34.97 8.81 22.56
C ASP A 466 35.55 8.14 23.82
N ALA A 467 34.69 7.73 24.77
CA ALA A 467 35.08 7.00 25.98
C ALA A 467 35.40 5.51 25.75
N GLY A 468 35.23 4.98 24.54
CA GLY A 468 35.48 3.58 24.21
C GLY A 468 34.41 2.59 24.70
N LEU A 469 33.28 3.08 25.25
CA LEU A 469 32.19 2.23 25.74
C LEU A 469 31.35 1.64 24.60
N VAL A 470 31.45 2.21 23.40
CA VAL A 470 30.76 1.74 22.21
C VAL A 470 31.63 1.95 20.96
N LYS A 471 31.63 0.99 20.03
CA LYS A 471 32.36 1.09 18.76
C LYS A 471 31.66 1.98 17.73
N SER A 472 30.34 1.84 17.60
CA SER A 472 29.53 2.51 16.58
C SER A 472 28.26 3.12 17.19
N ILE A 473 27.79 4.26 16.65
CA ILE A 473 26.54 4.90 17.12
C ILE A 473 25.57 5.16 15.98
N GLY A 474 24.28 4.98 16.25
CA GLY A 474 23.21 5.07 15.24
C GLY A 474 21.88 5.51 15.83
N VAL A 475 20.80 5.34 15.07
CA VAL A 475 19.44 5.69 15.49
C VAL A 475 18.43 4.60 15.11
N SER A 476 17.24 4.65 15.70
CA SER A 476 16.10 3.80 15.34
C SER A 476 14.81 4.61 15.37
N ASN A 477 13.95 4.37 14.38
CA ASN A 477 12.66 5.06 14.18
C ASN A 477 12.76 6.54 13.81
N PHE A 478 13.86 6.96 13.17
CA PHE A 478 14.06 8.35 12.79
C PHE A 478 13.55 8.62 11.37
N ASN A 479 12.83 9.73 11.21
CA ASN A 479 12.47 10.25 9.89
C ASN A 479 13.58 11.16 9.31
N ILE A 480 13.40 11.58 8.05
CA ILE A 480 14.38 12.42 7.33
C ILE A 480 14.69 13.71 8.09
N ARG A 481 13.67 14.41 8.63
CA ARG A 481 13.88 15.68 9.34
C ARG A 481 14.72 15.49 10.60
N GLN A 482 14.50 14.40 11.35
CA GLN A 482 15.26 14.09 12.57
C GLN A 482 16.70 13.68 12.24
N LEU A 483 16.91 12.92 11.16
CA LEU A 483 18.26 12.64 10.67
C LEU A 483 18.98 13.93 10.24
N GLU A 484 18.30 14.82 9.52
CA GLU A 484 18.85 16.12 9.14
C GLU A 484 19.20 16.99 10.35
N MET A 485 18.42 16.94 11.43
CA MET A 485 18.76 17.64 12.68
C MET A 485 20.10 17.19 13.26
N ILE A 486 20.38 15.88 13.25
CA ILE A 486 21.68 15.34 13.69
C ILE A 486 22.77 15.70 12.68
N LEU A 487 22.54 15.47 11.38
CA LEU A 487 23.53 15.71 10.33
C LEU A 487 23.94 17.18 10.21
N ASN A 488 23.06 18.11 10.58
CA ASN A 488 23.32 19.56 10.58
C ASN A 488 23.70 20.09 11.97
N LYS A 489 23.93 19.23 12.97
CA LYS A 489 24.41 19.63 14.30
C LYS A 489 25.78 20.33 14.17
N PRO A 490 25.96 21.55 14.71
CA PRO A 490 27.26 22.19 14.77
C PRO A 490 28.28 21.30 15.50
N GLY A 491 29.46 21.12 14.91
CA GLY A 491 30.52 20.28 15.50
C GLY A 491 30.20 18.79 15.56
N LEU A 492 29.34 18.27 14.67
CA LEU A 492 29.11 16.82 14.53
C LEU A 492 30.43 16.08 14.32
N LYS A 493 30.77 15.16 15.24
CA LYS A 493 31.97 14.32 15.19
C LYS A 493 31.69 13.02 14.44
N TYR A 494 30.57 12.38 14.74
CA TYR A 494 30.20 11.08 14.18
C TYR A 494 28.81 11.12 13.57
N LYS A 495 28.72 10.79 12.27
CA LYS A 495 27.43 10.57 11.62
C LYS A 495 26.79 9.28 12.16
N PRO A 496 25.45 9.19 12.23
CA PRO A 496 24.80 7.91 12.50
C PRO A 496 25.26 6.86 11.48
N VAL A 497 25.71 5.70 11.95
CA VAL A 497 26.15 4.62 11.05
C VAL A 497 24.96 3.94 10.38
N LEU A 498 23.82 3.88 11.09
CA LEU A 498 22.58 3.30 10.61
C LEU A 498 21.33 3.96 11.20
N ASN A 499 20.19 3.72 10.55
CA ASN A 499 18.86 3.99 11.05
C ASN A 499 18.02 2.70 10.97
N GLN A 500 17.65 2.14 12.11
CA GLN A 500 16.81 0.94 12.19
C GLN A 500 15.33 1.34 12.13
N VAL A 501 14.52 0.72 11.27
CA VAL A 501 13.10 1.09 11.10
C VAL A 501 12.22 -0.12 10.78
N GLU A 502 10.93 -0.02 11.09
CA GLU A 502 9.93 -0.96 10.61
C GLU A 502 9.94 -0.95 9.08
N CYS A 503 10.25 -2.10 8.48
CA CYS A 503 10.30 -2.22 7.03
C CYS A 503 9.90 -3.63 6.59
N HIS A 504 8.79 -3.72 5.87
CA HIS A 504 8.22 -4.96 5.35
C HIS A 504 7.48 -4.67 4.03
N PRO A 505 6.97 -5.69 3.29
CA PRO A 505 6.37 -5.46 1.97
C PRO A 505 5.23 -4.42 1.92
N TYR A 506 4.53 -4.18 3.03
CA TYR A 506 3.48 -3.16 3.13
C TYR A 506 3.98 -1.80 3.68
N LEU A 507 5.22 -1.71 4.16
CA LEU A 507 5.88 -0.49 4.63
C LEU A 507 7.36 -0.48 4.18
N ASN A 508 7.62 -0.21 2.90
CA ASN A 508 8.94 -0.43 2.29
C ASN A 508 9.98 0.69 2.50
N GLN A 509 9.65 1.74 3.26
CA GLN A 509 10.55 2.85 3.62
C GLN A 509 11.32 3.51 2.45
N GLY A 510 10.83 3.43 1.20
CA GLY A 510 11.65 3.75 0.01
C GLY A 510 12.25 5.16 -0.02
N LYS A 511 11.52 6.18 0.47
CA LYS A 511 12.04 7.56 0.57
C LYS A 511 13.15 7.68 1.61
N LEU A 512 12.97 7.04 2.76
CA LEU A 512 13.95 7.05 3.84
C LEU A 512 15.21 6.27 3.45
N LEU A 513 15.04 5.11 2.79
CA LEU A 513 16.15 4.33 2.23
C LEU A 513 17.02 5.15 1.26
N ALA A 514 16.38 5.86 0.31
CA ALA A 514 17.10 6.71 -0.63
C ALA A 514 17.86 7.85 0.07
N PHE A 515 17.24 8.47 1.08
CA PHE A 515 17.88 9.50 1.88
C PHE A 515 19.09 8.94 2.66
N CYS A 516 18.91 7.83 3.39
CA CYS A 516 20.00 7.19 4.14
C CYS A 516 21.16 6.80 3.22
N LYS A 517 20.90 6.17 2.07
CA LYS A 517 21.92 5.88 1.05
C LYS A 517 22.69 7.15 0.62
N SER A 518 21.99 8.27 0.40
CA SER A 518 22.62 9.54 -0.02
C SER A 518 23.53 10.17 1.05
N LYS A 519 23.41 9.73 2.30
CA LYS A 519 24.18 10.23 3.45
C LYS A 519 25.18 9.20 3.98
N ASP A 520 25.33 8.07 3.27
CA ASP A 520 26.13 6.93 3.71
C ASP A 520 25.67 6.40 5.07
N ILE A 521 24.36 6.29 5.28
CA ILE A 521 23.74 5.72 6.49
C ILE A 521 23.08 4.42 6.07
N LEU A 522 23.35 3.32 6.77
CA LEU A 522 22.65 2.06 6.51
C LEU A 522 21.19 2.15 6.98
N LEU A 523 20.28 1.50 6.26
CA LEU A 523 18.91 1.31 6.74
C LEU A 523 18.76 -0.15 7.16
N GLU A 524 18.52 -0.38 8.44
CA GLU A 524 18.29 -1.71 9.00
C GLU A 524 16.79 -1.93 9.19
N ALA A 525 16.28 -3.09 8.77
CA ALA A 525 14.86 -3.40 8.80
C ALA A 525 14.51 -4.28 10.00
N TYR A 526 13.59 -3.85 10.85
CA TYR A 526 12.92 -4.72 11.82
C TYR A 526 11.47 -5.02 11.40
N CYS A 527 10.85 -6.02 12.03
CA CYS A 527 9.50 -6.52 11.67
C CYS A 527 9.37 -6.92 10.18
N VAL A 528 10.45 -7.45 9.59
CA VAL A 528 10.49 -7.85 8.18
C VAL A 528 9.45 -8.93 7.80
N LEU A 529 9.03 -9.74 8.79
CA LEU A 529 7.98 -10.75 8.65
C LEU A 529 6.59 -10.25 9.15
N GLY A 530 6.48 -8.97 9.51
CA GLY A 530 5.35 -8.40 10.26
C GLY A 530 5.59 -8.37 11.78
N SER A 531 4.72 -7.70 12.52
CA SER A 531 4.72 -7.70 13.99
C SER A 531 3.89 -8.85 14.56
N GLN A 532 4.22 -9.25 15.78
CA GLN A 532 3.36 -10.13 16.57
C GLN A 532 2.13 -9.35 17.04
N ARG A 533 0.96 -10.01 17.13
CA ARG A 533 -0.31 -9.41 17.57
C ARG A 533 -0.37 -9.23 19.09
N ASP A 534 0.69 -8.69 19.67
CA ASP A 534 0.65 -8.25 21.07
C ASP A 534 -0.37 -7.12 21.19
N LYS A 535 -1.17 -7.09 22.25
CA LYS A 535 -2.19 -6.07 22.47
C LYS A 535 -1.59 -4.70 22.82
N MET A 536 -0.31 -4.66 23.19
CA MET A 536 0.39 -3.44 23.57
C MET A 536 0.87 -2.60 22.37
N TRP A 537 1.09 -3.24 21.21
CA TRP A 537 1.48 -2.59 19.94
C TRP A 537 0.25 -2.35 19.07
#